data_AF-W4PEA7-F1
#
_entry.id   AF-W4PEA7-F1
#
_cell.length_a   1.000
_cell.length_b   1.000
_cell.length_c   1.000
_cell.angle_alpha   90.00
_cell.angle_beta   90.00
_cell.angle_gamma   90.00
#
_symmetry.space_group_name_H-M   'P 1'
#
loop_
_entity.id
_entity.type
_entity.pdbx_description
1 polymer ?
#
loop_
_entity_poly.entity_id
_entity_poly.type
_entity_poly.pdbx_seq_one_letter_code
_entity_poly.pdbx_strand_id
1 'polypeptide(L)'
;MKIIHFMFTAVIAAVFASCDAHMDFPDTAMKIGDIVCTDGAIVRYEDVDSLHKTPIAVVFYVNHNEDVEGNGYAVYLDDFATLAYSDSLGITHKTSADLMAYDGNSNTHAMYSTGTSPAASMVIDMWAYRQSAYIPLWHRCVCSLVSRSLSTR
;
A
#
# COMPACT_ATOMS: atom_id res chain seq x y z
N MET A 1 45.20 48.38 8.30
CA MET A 1 43.72 48.55 8.29
C MET A 1 43.03 47.93 7.05
N LYS A 2 43.67 47.89 5.86
CA LYS A 2 43.09 47.26 4.64
C LYS A 2 42.91 45.73 4.71
N ILE A 3 43.85 45.01 5.33
CA ILE A 3 43.80 43.54 5.46
C ILE A 3 42.63 43.08 6.34
N ILE A 4 42.33 43.84 7.40
CA ILE A 4 41.26 43.53 8.37
C ILE A 4 39.88 43.69 7.72
N HIS A 5 39.72 44.69 6.85
CA HIS A 5 38.50 44.88 6.05
C HIS A 5 38.29 43.75 5.02
N PHE A 6 39.36 43.26 4.39
CA PHE A 6 39.30 42.16 3.43
C PHE A 6 38.88 40.84 4.10
N MET A 7 39.35 40.58 5.31
CA MET A 7 38.92 39.41 6.08
C MET A 7 37.45 39.50 6.50
N PHE A 8 36.98 40.68 6.93
CA PHE A 8 35.58 40.87 7.30
C PHE A 8 34.61 40.73 6.13
N THR A 9 34.98 41.22 4.94
CA THR A 9 34.16 41.07 3.72
C THR A 9 34.13 39.62 3.23
N ALA A 10 35.24 38.88 3.35
CA ALA A 10 35.28 37.45 3.00
C ALA A 10 34.42 36.58 3.92
N VAL A 11 34.39 36.89 5.22
CA VAL A 11 33.54 36.17 6.19
C VAL A 11 32.05 36.43 5.93
N ILE A 12 31.66 37.67 5.60
CA ILE A 12 30.27 38.00 5.25
C ILE A 12 29.84 37.29 3.95
N ALA A 13 30.71 37.21 2.94
CA ALA A 13 30.42 36.48 1.70
C ALA A 13 30.26 34.96 1.90
N ALA A 14 31.03 34.36 2.82
CA ALA A 14 30.92 32.93 3.14
C ALA A 14 29.59 32.58 3.85
N VAL A 15 29.01 33.52 4.61
CA VAL A 15 27.70 33.34 5.29
C VAL A 15 26.54 33.39 4.29
N PHE A 16 26.68 34.11 3.16
CA PHE A 16 25.68 34.08 2.08
C PHE A 16 25.83 32.89 1.12
N ALA A 17 26.97 32.17 1.16
CA ALA A 17 27.17 30.93 0.41
C ALA A 17 26.65 29.68 1.13
N SER A 18 26.23 29.81 2.40
CA SER A 18 25.53 28.74 3.13
C SER A 18 24.02 28.76 2.89
N CYS A 19 23.57 29.31 1.77
CA CYS A 19 22.21 29.13 1.28
C CYS A 19 21.96 27.63 1.13
N ASP A 20 21.34 27.09 2.18
CA ASP A 20 20.52 25.89 2.26
C ASP A 20 20.49 25.13 0.93
N ALA A 21 21.45 24.21 0.77
CA ALA A 21 21.34 23.21 -0.26
C ALA A 21 20.11 22.39 0.09
N HIS A 22 19.00 22.66 -0.60
CA HIS A 22 17.77 21.89 -0.49
C HIS A 22 18.13 20.44 -0.78
N MET A 23 18.37 19.68 0.29
CA MET A 23 18.64 18.26 0.19
C MET A 23 17.31 17.62 -0.15
N ASP A 24 17.14 17.30 -1.42
CA ASP A 24 16.04 16.46 -1.88
C ASP A 24 16.25 15.07 -1.27
N PHE A 25 15.69 14.87 -0.08
CA PHE A 25 15.57 13.54 0.48
C PHE A 25 14.69 12.73 -0.47
N PRO A 26 15.11 11.51 -0.85
CA PRO A 26 14.28 10.68 -1.70
C PRO A 26 12.94 10.50 -1.02
N ASP A 27 11.87 10.89 -1.70
CA ASP A 27 10.51 10.74 -1.21
C ASP A 27 10.13 9.25 -1.24
N THR A 28 10.42 8.59 -0.12
CA THR A 28 10.10 7.18 0.12
C THR A 28 8.65 6.96 0.55
N ALA A 29 7.83 8.01 0.61
CA ALA A 29 6.43 7.84 0.94
C ALA A 29 5.71 7.12 -0.19
N MET A 30 4.89 6.14 0.19
CA MET A 30 3.98 5.47 -0.71
C MET A 30 3.01 6.48 -1.32
N LYS A 31 2.79 6.39 -2.63
CA LYS A 31 1.82 7.18 -3.38
C LYS A 31 0.91 6.28 -4.20
N ILE A 32 -0.23 6.86 -4.58
CA ILE A 32 -1.11 6.29 -5.59
C ILE A 32 -0.32 6.08 -6.88
N GLY A 33 -0.45 4.90 -7.49
CA GLY A 33 0.29 4.49 -8.68
C GLY A 33 1.57 3.71 -8.39
N ASP A 34 2.03 3.65 -7.12
CA ASP A 34 3.17 2.82 -6.77
C ASP A 34 2.86 1.34 -6.97
N ILE A 35 3.91 0.59 -7.24
CA ILE A 35 3.85 -0.81 -7.60
C ILE A 35 4.20 -1.67 -6.39
N VAL A 36 3.31 -2.60 -6.10
CA VAL A 36 3.47 -3.58 -5.06
C VAL A 36 4.12 -4.82 -5.67
N CYS A 37 5.15 -5.36 -5.03
CA CYS A 37 5.94 -6.47 -5.55
C CYS A 37 5.81 -7.74 -4.70
N THR A 38 6.22 -8.88 -5.25
CA THR A 38 6.19 -10.21 -4.59
C THR A 38 7.01 -10.28 -3.30
N ASP A 39 7.96 -9.40 -3.05
CA ASP A 39 8.71 -9.37 -1.78
C ASP A 39 8.07 -8.47 -0.71
N GLY A 40 6.90 -7.90 -1.03
CA GLY A 40 6.19 -6.94 -0.20
C GLY A 40 6.73 -5.51 -0.31
N ALA A 41 7.72 -5.25 -1.17
CA ALA A 41 8.20 -3.90 -1.43
C ALA A 41 7.16 -3.09 -2.23
N ILE A 42 7.15 -1.79 -1.98
CA ILE A 42 6.35 -0.82 -2.73
C ILE A 42 7.35 0.14 -3.37
N VAL A 43 7.38 0.18 -4.69
CA VAL A 43 8.37 0.93 -5.48
C VAL A 43 7.66 1.80 -6.53
N ARG A 44 8.35 2.82 -7.02
CA ARG A 44 7.87 3.58 -8.18
C ARG A 44 7.83 2.67 -9.41
N TYR A 45 6.92 2.94 -10.34
CA TYR A 45 6.80 2.16 -11.57
C TYR A 45 8.10 2.16 -12.38
N GLU A 46 8.74 3.33 -12.49
CA GLU A 46 10.02 3.51 -13.18
C GLU A 46 11.19 2.71 -12.57
N ASP A 47 11.07 2.31 -11.31
CA ASP A 47 12.13 1.59 -10.59
C ASP A 47 11.94 0.06 -10.59
N VAL A 48 10.81 -0.45 -11.08
CA VAL A 48 10.50 -1.89 -11.05
C VAL A 48 11.57 -2.71 -11.78
N ASP A 49 11.91 -2.28 -13.01
CA ASP A 49 12.87 -2.98 -13.85
C ASP A 49 14.31 -2.84 -13.32
N SER A 50 14.69 -1.64 -12.88
CA SER A 50 16.03 -1.37 -12.36
C SER A 50 16.31 -2.15 -11.06
N LEU A 51 15.29 -2.29 -10.22
CA LEU A 51 15.34 -3.05 -8.96
C LEU A 51 15.05 -4.54 -9.14
N HIS A 52 14.83 -5.01 -10.37
CA HIS A 52 14.53 -6.41 -10.71
C HIS A 52 13.37 -6.99 -9.88
N LYS A 53 12.32 -6.19 -9.69
CA LYS A 53 11.16 -6.58 -8.88
C LYS A 53 10.09 -7.23 -9.75
N THR A 54 9.32 -8.13 -9.14
CA THR A 54 8.15 -8.74 -9.80
C THR A 54 6.89 -8.04 -9.30
N PRO A 55 6.18 -7.27 -10.15
CA PRO A 55 4.99 -6.53 -9.76
C PRO A 55 3.77 -7.46 -9.61
N ILE A 56 2.92 -7.18 -8.63
CA ILE A 56 1.69 -7.97 -8.34
C ILE A 56 0.43 -7.12 -8.19
N ALA A 57 0.57 -5.85 -7.79
CA ALA A 57 -0.57 -4.95 -7.59
C ALA A 57 -0.15 -3.47 -7.75
N VAL A 58 -1.14 -2.59 -7.92
CA VAL A 58 -0.95 -1.13 -8.03
C VAL A 58 -1.70 -0.43 -6.90
N VAL A 59 -1.00 0.43 -6.15
CA VAL A 59 -1.58 1.24 -5.08
C VAL A 59 -2.61 2.21 -5.67
N PHE A 60 -3.85 2.18 -5.18
CA PHE A 60 -4.90 3.10 -5.61
C PHE A 60 -5.44 3.98 -4.47
N TYR A 61 -5.14 3.62 -3.23
CA TYR A 61 -5.53 4.38 -2.05
C TYR A 61 -4.38 4.36 -1.04
N VAL A 62 -4.08 5.53 -0.49
CA VAL A 62 -3.15 5.70 0.63
C VAL A 62 -3.96 6.17 1.82
N ASN A 63 -3.83 5.45 2.93
CA ASN A 63 -4.46 5.79 4.17
C ASN A 63 -3.67 6.90 4.86
N HIS A 64 -4.37 7.97 5.21
CA HIS A 64 -3.81 9.10 5.97
C HIS A 64 -4.33 9.14 7.42
N ASN A 65 -5.23 8.21 7.79
CA ASN A 65 -5.79 8.07 9.12
C ASN A 65 -5.13 6.90 9.85
N GLU A 66 -4.47 7.18 10.97
CA GLU A 66 -3.81 6.17 11.81
C GLU A 66 -4.80 5.21 12.49
N ASP A 67 -6.08 5.59 12.60
CA ASP A 67 -7.14 4.75 13.18
C ASP A 67 -7.65 3.66 12.21
N VAL A 68 -7.30 3.75 10.93
CA VAL A 68 -7.71 2.79 9.89
C VAL A 68 -6.57 1.78 9.68
N GLU A 69 -6.92 0.49 9.67
CA GLU A 69 -5.94 -0.59 9.53
C GLU A 69 -5.27 -0.59 8.15
N GLY A 70 -3.94 -0.68 8.16
CA GLY A 70 -3.13 -0.69 6.94
C GLY A 70 -2.78 0.72 6.44
N ASN A 71 -1.75 0.79 5.62
CA ASN A 71 -1.26 2.03 5.02
C ASN A 71 -2.05 2.45 3.79
N GLY A 72 -2.88 1.57 3.24
CA GLY A 72 -3.53 1.80 1.96
C GLY A 72 -3.97 0.51 1.30
N TYR A 73 -4.51 0.68 0.10
CA TYR A 73 -5.05 -0.41 -0.71
C TYR A 73 -4.41 -0.41 -2.10
N ALA A 74 -4.16 -1.61 -2.60
CA ALA A 74 -3.70 -1.86 -3.96
C ALA A 74 -4.63 -2.82 -4.70
N VAL A 75 -4.74 -2.71 -6.03
CA VAL A 75 -5.51 -3.66 -6.83
C VAL A 75 -4.55 -4.61 -7.52
N TYR A 76 -4.82 -5.92 -7.45
CA TYR A 76 -4.00 -6.92 -8.14
C TYR A 76 -3.96 -6.66 -9.66
N LEU A 77 -2.82 -6.96 -10.27
CA LEU A 77 -2.63 -6.86 -11.72
C LEU A 77 -3.38 -7.98 -12.43
N ASP A 78 -3.18 -9.21 -11.96
CA ASP A 78 -3.81 -10.39 -12.53
C ASP A 78 -5.17 -10.66 -11.92
N ASP A 79 -6.12 -11.05 -12.78
CA ASP A 79 -7.40 -11.58 -12.35
C ASP A 79 -7.26 -13.09 -12.02
N PHE A 80 -8.10 -13.57 -11.10
CA PHE A 80 -8.18 -15.00 -10.76
C PHE A 80 -9.41 -15.64 -11.43
N ALA A 81 -9.55 -16.95 -11.30
CA ALA A 81 -10.68 -17.68 -11.84
C ALA A 81 -12.02 -17.08 -11.37
N THR A 82 -13.00 -16.97 -12.28
CA THR A 82 -14.35 -16.54 -11.88
C THR A 82 -15.00 -17.62 -11.03
N LEU A 83 -15.20 -17.32 -9.75
CA LEU A 83 -15.77 -18.23 -8.77
C LEU A 83 -17.09 -17.70 -8.24
N ALA A 84 -17.95 -18.62 -7.81
CA ALA A 84 -19.22 -18.25 -7.19
C ALA A 84 -18.98 -17.47 -5.89
N TYR A 85 -19.76 -16.40 -5.70
CA TYR A 85 -19.77 -15.64 -4.45
C TYR A 85 -20.30 -16.50 -3.29
N SER A 86 -21.34 -17.29 -3.55
CA SER A 86 -21.89 -18.31 -2.65
C SER A 86 -22.29 -19.53 -3.47
N ASP A 87 -21.93 -20.74 -3.01
CA ASP A 87 -22.41 -22.01 -3.58
C ASP A 87 -23.72 -22.50 -2.93
N SER A 88 -24.13 -21.85 -1.84
CA SER A 88 -25.26 -22.25 -1.02
C SER A 88 -26.27 -21.10 -0.85
N LEU A 89 -27.55 -21.44 -0.85
CA LEU A 89 -28.64 -20.50 -0.58
C LEU A 89 -29.05 -20.55 0.90
N GLY A 90 -29.54 -19.42 1.44
CA GLY A 90 -30.05 -19.35 2.82
C GLY A 90 -28.99 -19.25 3.92
N ILE A 91 -27.71 -19.13 3.56
CA ILE A 91 -26.61 -18.88 4.49
C ILE A 91 -26.28 -17.39 4.48
N THR A 92 -26.25 -16.77 5.66
CA THR A 92 -25.78 -15.37 5.79
C THR A 92 -24.26 -15.33 5.86
N HIS A 93 -23.66 -14.48 5.03
CA HIS A 93 -22.21 -14.26 4.99
C HIS A 93 -21.73 -13.20 5.97
N LYS A 94 -22.63 -12.61 6.78
CA LYS A 94 -22.33 -11.63 7.85
C LYS A 94 -21.44 -10.46 7.40
N THR A 95 -21.57 -10.03 6.15
CA THR A 95 -20.88 -8.84 5.65
C THR A 95 -21.58 -7.58 6.14
N SER A 96 -20.82 -6.50 6.36
CA SER A 96 -21.38 -5.21 6.82
C SER A 96 -22.29 -4.53 5.79
N ALA A 97 -22.04 -4.79 4.51
CA ALA A 97 -22.67 -4.13 3.37
C ALA A 97 -22.52 -2.59 3.38
N ASP A 98 -21.50 -2.08 4.07
CA ASP A 98 -21.18 -0.66 4.14
C ASP A 98 -20.04 -0.31 3.17
N LEU A 99 -20.32 0.60 2.23
CA LEU A 99 -19.35 1.08 1.24
C LEU A 99 -18.21 1.89 1.87
N MET A 100 -18.44 2.49 3.04
CA MET A 100 -17.52 3.41 3.72
C MET A 100 -16.82 2.78 4.93
N ALA A 101 -17.11 1.52 5.25
CA ALA A 101 -16.47 0.82 6.38
C ALA A 101 -15.05 0.34 6.07
N TYR A 102 -14.66 0.26 4.80
CA TYR A 102 -13.36 -0.24 4.35
C TYR A 102 -12.97 -1.62 4.95
N ASP A 103 -13.96 -2.43 5.28
CA ASP A 103 -13.84 -3.69 6.02
C ASP A 103 -13.89 -4.92 5.10
N GLY A 104 -13.47 -4.75 3.84
CA GLY A 104 -13.50 -5.81 2.83
C GLY A 104 -12.74 -7.07 3.25
N ASN A 105 -11.66 -6.90 4.01
CA ASN A 105 -10.91 -8.01 4.61
C ASN A 105 -11.76 -8.82 5.59
N SER A 106 -12.40 -8.14 6.54
CA SER A 106 -13.33 -8.74 7.52
C SER A 106 -14.54 -9.38 6.83
N ASN A 107 -15.09 -8.73 5.81
CA ASN A 107 -16.20 -9.27 5.01
C ASN A 107 -15.79 -10.56 4.28
N THR A 108 -14.61 -10.58 3.65
CA THR A 108 -14.10 -11.77 2.95
C THR A 108 -13.82 -12.90 3.95
N HIS A 109 -13.29 -12.58 5.13
CA HIS A 109 -13.11 -13.57 6.19
C HIS A 109 -14.44 -14.12 6.70
N ALA A 110 -15.46 -13.27 6.87
CA ALA A 110 -16.80 -13.70 7.26
C ALA A 110 -17.42 -14.66 6.22
N MET A 111 -17.29 -14.34 4.94
CA MET A 111 -17.67 -15.22 3.83
C MET A 111 -16.88 -16.53 3.81
N TYR A 112 -15.57 -16.49 4.05
CA TYR A 112 -14.73 -17.68 4.13
C TYR A 112 -15.17 -18.60 5.28
N SER A 113 -15.46 -18.01 6.44
CA SER A 113 -15.85 -18.74 7.66
C SER A 113 -17.15 -19.52 7.53
N THR A 114 -18.00 -19.21 6.54
CA THR A 114 -19.23 -19.98 6.29
C THR A 114 -18.94 -21.31 5.58
N GLY A 115 -17.77 -21.45 4.94
CA GLY A 115 -17.41 -22.61 4.13
C GLY A 115 -18.21 -22.72 2.82
N THR A 116 -18.96 -21.68 2.43
CA THR A 116 -19.86 -21.70 1.26
C THR A 116 -19.48 -20.67 0.19
N SER A 117 -18.34 -20.00 0.34
CA SER A 117 -17.85 -19.04 -0.64
C SER A 117 -16.54 -19.52 -1.29
N PRO A 118 -16.64 -20.14 -2.49
CA PRO A 118 -15.46 -20.47 -3.29
C PRO A 118 -14.60 -19.25 -3.61
N ALA A 119 -15.23 -18.11 -3.92
CA ALA A 119 -14.51 -16.86 -4.15
C ALA A 119 -13.71 -16.42 -2.92
N ALA A 120 -14.30 -16.44 -1.71
CA ALA A 120 -13.57 -16.07 -0.50
C ALA A 120 -12.42 -17.03 -0.22
N SER A 121 -12.59 -18.34 -0.47
CA SER A 121 -11.54 -19.34 -0.29
C SER A 121 -10.33 -19.05 -1.17
N MET A 122 -10.55 -18.80 -2.46
CA MET A 122 -9.47 -18.44 -3.39
C MET A 122 -8.75 -17.16 -2.97
N VAL A 123 -9.50 -16.14 -2.54
CA VAL A 123 -8.90 -14.86 -2.16
C VAL A 123 -8.11 -14.97 -0.85
N ILE A 124 -8.55 -15.78 0.10
CA ILE A 124 -7.77 -16.09 1.30
C ILE A 124 -6.47 -16.84 0.92
N ASP A 125 -6.52 -17.78 -0.02
CA ASP A 125 -5.32 -18.50 -0.49
C ASP A 125 -4.31 -17.59 -1.20
N MET A 126 -4.75 -16.45 -1.74
CA MET A 126 -3.87 -15.42 -2.31
C MET A 126 -3.09 -14.61 -1.25
N TRP A 127 -3.39 -14.76 0.04
CA TRP A 127 -2.70 -14.04 1.11
C TRP A 127 -1.24 -14.47 1.15
N ALA A 128 -0.39 -13.61 0.61
CA ALA A 128 1.03 -13.84 0.45
C ALA A 128 1.78 -12.52 0.66
N TYR A 129 3.10 -12.61 0.73
CA TYR A 129 3.98 -11.43 0.58
C TYR A 129 3.73 -10.31 1.60
N ARG A 130 3.32 -10.68 2.82
CA ARG A 130 3.01 -9.78 3.96
C ARG A 130 1.81 -8.85 3.72
N GLN A 131 0.89 -9.24 2.85
CA GLN A 131 -0.29 -8.46 2.52
C GLN A 131 -1.53 -9.36 2.54
N SER A 132 -2.69 -8.79 2.89
CA SER A 132 -3.97 -9.50 2.85
C SER A 132 -4.70 -9.19 1.56
N ALA A 133 -5.40 -10.16 0.98
CA ALA A 133 -6.26 -9.98 -0.20
C ALA A 133 -7.74 -10.09 0.19
N TYR A 134 -8.62 -9.34 -0.47
CA TYR A 134 -10.04 -9.41 -0.20
C TYR A 134 -10.88 -9.05 -1.43
N ILE A 135 -12.12 -9.52 -1.44
CA ILE A 135 -13.11 -9.20 -2.46
C ILE A 135 -13.68 -7.81 -2.11
N PRO A 136 -13.46 -6.76 -2.90
CA PRO A 136 -14.20 -5.53 -2.70
C PRO A 136 -15.60 -5.68 -3.28
N LEU A 137 -16.43 -4.66 -3.03
CA LEU A 137 -17.81 -4.62 -3.52
C LEU A 137 -17.92 -4.62 -5.07
N TRP A 138 -16.83 -4.37 -5.79
CA TRP A 138 -16.76 -4.29 -7.25
C TRP A 138 -15.87 -5.39 -7.87
N HIS A 139 -16.18 -6.68 -7.67
CA HIS A 139 -15.64 -7.89 -8.35
C HIS A 139 -14.11 -8.03 -8.61
N ARG A 140 -13.26 -7.09 -8.23
CA ARG A 140 -11.82 -7.07 -8.54
C ARG A 140 -11.02 -7.08 -7.26
N CYS A 141 -10.20 -8.09 -7.02
CA CYS A 141 -9.51 -8.23 -5.73
C CYS A 141 -8.64 -7.02 -5.35
N VAL A 142 -8.70 -6.68 -4.07
CA VAL A 142 -7.92 -5.62 -3.45
C VAL A 142 -7.00 -6.22 -2.41
N CYS A 143 -5.81 -5.65 -2.30
CA CYS A 143 -4.78 -6.00 -1.35
C CYS A 143 -4.67 -4.89 -0.29
N SER A 144 -4.72 -5.24 0.99
CA SER A 144 -4.40 -4.29 2.08
C SER A 144 -2.90 -4.26 2.32
N LEU A 145 -2.33 -3.05 2.33
CA LEU A 145 -0.90 -2.84 2.48
C LEU A 145 -0.57 -2.59 3.95
N VAL A 146 -0.05 -3.58 4.65
CA VAL A 146 0.37 -3.43 6.05
C VAL A 146 1.85 -3.01 6.08
N SER A 147 2.18 -1.76 6.45
CA SER A 147 3.58 -1.45 6.83
C SER A 147 3.96 -2.33 8.00
N ARG A 148 5.20 -2.80 8.00
CA ARG A 148 5.84 -3.37 9.20
C ARG A 148 5.57 -2.50 10.44
N SER A 149 4.58 -2.89 11.22
CA SER A 149 4.35 -2.46 12.59
C SER A 149 3.52 -3.49 13.37
N LEU A 150 2.60 -4.21 12.71
CA LEU A 150 1.65 -5.10 13.41
C LEU A 150 1.72 -6.57 12.96
N SER A 151 2.94 -7.10 12.76
CA SER A 151 3.16 -8.55 12.90
C SER A 151 3.76 -8.84 14.26
N THR A 152 2.96 -8.58 15.30
CA THR A 152 3.09 -9.24 16.61
C THR A 152 1.69 -9.51 17.16
N ARG A 153 1.07 -10.58 16.65
CA ARG A 153 0.41 -11.63 17.43
C ARG A 153 -0.14 -12.69 16.49
#